data_AF-A0A352R7Y6-F1
#
_entry.id   AF-A0A352R7Y6-F1
#
_cell.length_a   1.000
_cell.length_b   1.000
_cell.length_c   1.000
_cell.angle_alpha   90.00
_cell.angle_beta   90.00
_cell.angle_gamma   90.00
#
_symmetry.space_group_name_H-M   'P 1'
#
loop_
_entity.id
_entity.type
_entity.pdbx_description
1 polymer ?
#
loop_
_entity_poly.entity_id
_entity_poly.type
_entity_poly.pdbx_seq_one_letter_code
_entity_poly.pdbx_strand_id
1 'polypeptide(L)' 'MKKQYTVPLVLFLLGMAITVIGALFKIMHWPGAGIMLTVGMLTEAIAIITLIVVLLKNTK' A
#
# COMPACT_ATOMS: atom_id res chain seq x y z
N MET A 1 -18.11 -1.88 -9.26
CA MET A 1 -17.32 -2.53 -8.18
C MET A 1 -18.09 -2.35 -6.88
N LYS A 2 -18.30 -3.40 -6.06
CA LYS A 2 -18.89 -3.20 -4.72
C LYS A 2 -18.02 -2.20 -3.96
N LYS A 3 -18.63 -1.15 -3.38
CA LYS A 3 -17.95 -0.02 -2.70
C LYS A 3 -16.93 -0.48 -1.64
N GLN A 4 -17.12 -1.70 -1.11
CA GLN A 4 -16.27 -2.37 -0.14
C GLN A 4 -14.85 -2.71 -0.65
N TYR A 5 -14.66 -2.95 -1.96
CA TYR A 5 -13.34 -3.23 -2.56
C TYR A 5 -12.54 -1.97 -2.90
N THR A 6 -13.22 -0.83 -3.00
CA THR A 6 -12.59 0.44 -3.40
C THR A 6 -11.61 0.93 -2.33
N VAL A 7 -11.94 0.75 -1.05
CA VAL A 7 -11.08 1.23 0.05
C VAL A 7 -9.72 0.52 0.10
N PRO A 8 -9.64 -0.83 0.11
CA PRO A 8 -8.36 -1.53 0.05
C PRO A 8 -7.55 -1.18 -1.20
N LEU A 9 -8.23 -1.05 -2.35
CA LEU A 9 -7.57 -0.74 -3.62
C LEU A 9 -6.94 0.66 -3.60
N VAL A 10 -7.64 1.66 -3.08
CA VAL A 10 -7.11 3.03 -2.96
C VAL A 10 -5.91 3.09 -2.01
N LEU A 11 -5.99 2.41 -0.86
CA LEU A 11 -4.87 2.33 0.09
C LEU A 11 -3.65 1.64 -0.53
N PHE A 12 -3.87 0.56 -1.30
CA PHE A 12 -2.81 -0.15 -1.99
C PHE A 12 -2.11 0.75 -3.02
N LEU A 13 -2.86 1.48 -3.84
CA LEU A 13 -2.30 2.39 -4.84
C LEU A 13 -1.55 3.57 -4.20
N LEU A 14 -2.05 4.08 -3.07
CA LEU A 14 -1.35 5.09 -2.27
C LEU A 14 -0.03 4.56 -1.71
N GLY A 15 -0.04 3.35 -1.13
CA GLY A 15 1.16 2.68 -0.65
C GLY A 15 2.19 2.50 -1.77
N MET A 16 1.75 2.02 -2.94
CA MET A 16 2.58 1.83 -4.12
C MET A 16 3.24 3.15 -4.59
N ALA A 17 2.49 4.24 -4.63
CA ALA A 17 3.06 5.54 -4.99
C ALA A 17 4.17 5.97 -4.01
N ILE A 18 3.94 5.81 -2.70
CA ILE A 18 4.94 6.14 -1.67
C ILE A 18 6.17 5.22 -1.79
N THR A 19 5.97 3.92 -2.01
CA THR A 19 7.06 2.94 -2.19
C THR A 19 7.91 3.28 -3.42
N VAL A 20 7.28 3.65 -4.55
CA VAL A 20 8.00 4.05 -5.78
C VAL A 20 8.83 5.31 -5.53
N ILE A 21 8.28 6.31 -4.84
CA ILE A 21 9.03 7.53 -4.50
C ILE A 21 10.17 7.19 -3.52
N GLY A 22 9.93 6.31 -2.53
CA GLY A 22 10.97 5.84 -1.61
C GLY A 22 12.10 5.09 -2.33
N ALA A 23 11.78 4.30 -3.35
CA ALA A 23 12.76 3.60 -4.18
C ALA A 23 13.60 4.58 -5.00
N LEU A 24 12.97 5.63 -5.55
CA LEU A 24 13.67 6.73 -6.20
C LEU A 24 14.63 7.43 -5.23
N PHE A 25 14.18 7.75 -4.01
CA PHE A 25 15.04 8.35 -2.98
C PHE A 25 16.21 7.44 -2.61
N LYS A 26 16.00 6.12 -2.61
CA LYS A 26 17.05 5.13 -2.36
C LYS A 26 18.10 5.13 -3.46
N ILE A 27 17.68 5.19 -4.73
CA ILE A 27 18.60 5.28 -5.89
C ILE A 27 19.39 6.60 -5.84
N MET A 28 18.73 7.69 -5.50
CA MET A 28 19.33 9.03 -5.40
C MET A 28 20.16 9.24 -4.12
N HIS A 29 20.23 8.24 -3.22
CA HIS A 29 20.90 8.31 -1.92
C HIS A 29 20.40 9.46 -1.02
N TRP A 30 19.17 9.92 -1.25
CA TRP A 30 18.58 11.00 -0.47
C TRP A 30 18.21 10.52 0.94
N PRO A 31 18.32 11.41 1.95
CA PRO A 31 17.98 11.06 3.31
C PRO A 31 16.49 10.68 3.41
N GLY A 32 16.17 9.77 4.32
CA GLY A 32 14.77 9.33 4.55
C GLY A 32 14.27 8.24 3.60
N ALA A 33 15.05 7.78 2.62
CA ALA A 33 14.67 6.71 1.70
C ALA A 33 14.17 5.44 2.41
N GLY A 34 14.87 5.01 3.47
CA GLY A 34 14.48 3.84 4.26
C GLY A 34 13.11 4.02 4.92
N ILE A 35 12.84 5.20 5.49
CA ILE A 35 11.57 5.50 6.16
C ILE A 35 10.43 5.50 5.13
N MET A 36 10.61 6.14 3.97
CA MET A 36 9.59 6.17 2.92
C MET A 36 9.26 4.76 2.40
N LEU A 37 10.28 3.93 2.19
CA LEU A 37 10.12 2.55 1.79
C LEU A 37 9.36 1.73 2.84
N THR A 38 9.74 1.85 4.12
CA THR A 38 9.04 1.14 5.21
C THR A 38 7.58 1.57 5.32
N VAL A 39 7.29 2.87 5.24
CA VAL A 39 5.91 3.39 5.32
C VAL A 39 5.07 2.94 4.12
N GLY A 40 5.62 3.00 2.91
CA GLY A 40 4.96 2.53 1.69
C GLY A 40 4.60 1.04 1.77
N MET A 41 5.58 0.20 2.10
CA MET A 41 5.39 -1.25 2.24
C MET A 41 4.41 -1.63 3.38
N LEU A 42 4.45 -0.92 4.51
CA LEU A 42 3.47 -1.13 5.60
C LEU A 42 2.05 -0.78 5.16
N THR A 43 1.89 0.30 4.39
CA THR A 43 0.60 0.72 3.85
C THR A 43 0.05 -0.35 2.89
N GLU A 44 0.89 -0.89 2.01
CA GLU A 44 0.54 -1.99 1.11
C GLU A 44 0.14 -3.25 1.88
N ALA A 45 0.88 -3.62 2.92
CA ALA A 45 0.58 -4.79 3.76
C ALA A 45 -0.82 -4.65 4.42
N ILE A 46 -1.13 -3.49 4.98
CA ILE A 46 -2.45 -3.21 5.60
C ILE A 46 -3.57 -3.26 4.55
N ALA A 47 -3.32 -2.69 3.37
CA ALA A 47 -4.28 -2.70 2.28
C ALA A 47 -4.61 -4.14 1.83
N ILE A 48 -3.60 -5.00 1.68
CA ILE A 48 -3.77 -6.41 1.32
C ILE A 48 -4.54 -7.16 2.40
N ILE A 49 -4.18 -6.99 3.68
CA ILE A 49 -4.90 -7.63 4.79
C ILE A 49 -6.38 -7.23 4.76
N THR A 50 -6.66 -5.94 4.58
CA THR A 50 -8.04 -5.43 4.53
C THR A 50 -8.79 -5.99 3.33
N LEU A 51 -8.14 -6.11 2.16
CA LEU A 51 -8.71 -6.72 0.98
C LEU A 51 -9.06 -8.20 1.22
N ILE A 52 -8.17 -8.97 1.83
CA ILE A 52 -8.41 -10.37 2.18
C ILE A 52 -9.63 -10.51 3.10
N VAL A 53 -9.71 -9.70 4.15
CA VAL A 53 -10.86 -9.71 5.07
C VAL A 53 -12.16 -9.37 4.34
N VAL A 54 -12.12 -8.39 3.43
CA VAL A 54 -13.28 -8.01 2.60
C VAL A 54 -13.71 -9.14 1.67
N LEU A 55 -12.75 -9.83 1.04
CA LEU A 55 -13.02 -10.97 0.16
C LEU A 55 -13.68 -12.12 0.93
N LEU A 56 -13.10 -12.50 2.09
CA LEU A 56 -13.64 -13.57 2.93
C LEU A 56 -15.07 -13.28 3.40
N LYS A 57 -15.39 -12.01 3.70
CA LYS A 57 -16.75 -11.59 4.07
C LYS A 57 -17.73 -11.59 2.90
N ASN A 58 -17.26 -11.43 1.67
CA ASN A 58 -18.11 -11.33 0.47
C ASN A 58 -18.24 -12.68 -0.29
N THR A 59 -17.53 -13.72 0.14
CA THR A 59 -17.71 -15.10 -0.36
C THR A 59 -18.89 -15.81 0.29
N LYS A 60 -19.36 -15.35 1.45
CA LYS A 60 -20.65 -15.75 2.04
C LYS A 60 -21.78 -14.86 1.51
#